data_AF-A0A8J9VSP0-F1
#
_entry.id   AF-A0A8J9VSP0-F1
#
_cell.length_a   1.000
_cell.length_b   1.000
_cell.length_c   1.000
_cell.angle_alpha   90.00
_cell.angle_beta   90.00
_cell.angle_gamma   90.00
#
_symmetry.space_group_name_H-M   'P 1'
#
loop_
_entity.id
_entity.type
_entity.pdbx_description
1 polymer ?
#
loop_
_entity_poly.entity_id
_entity_poly.type
_entity_poly.pdbx_seq_one_letter_code
_entity_poly.pdbx_strand_id
1 'polypeptide(L)'
;MKPRKNLEDLQAIQYLEKTSVLKSGRWHVGLPWKDNNCKLPNSYPNAALRLKGVQKRLKTDKAYARRYTERINHLLENDYDVFNIWC
;
A
#
# COMPACT_ATOMS: atom_id res chain seq x y z
N MET A 1 30.84 8.79 -14.71
CA MET A 1 29.77 9.68 -15.21
C MET A 1 28.73 9.80 -14.10
N LYS A 2 28.55 10.98 -13.48
CA LYS A 2 27.51 11.14 -12.44
C LYS A 2 26.16 11.23 -13.14
N PRO A 3 25.16 10.41 -12.79
CA PRO A 3 23.86 10.46 -13.46
C PRO A 3 23.26 11.86 -13.28
N ARG A 4 22.71 12.43 -14.37
CA ARG A 4 21.95 13.68 -14.32
C ARG A 4 20.76 13.44 -13.39
N LYS A 5 20.76 14.05 -12.20
CA LYS A 5 19.61 14.00 -11.31
C LYS A 5 18.48 14.80 -11.96
N ASN A 6 17.35 14.15 -12.22
CA ASN A 6 16.13 14.83 -12.68
C ASN A 6 15.66 15.78 -11.56
N LEU A 7 15.02 16.89 -11.93
CA LEU A 7 14.45 17.84 -10.97
C LEU A 7 13.43 17.15 -10.05
N GLU A 8 12.65 16.23 -10.61
CA GLU A 8 11.66 15.44 -9.86
C GLU A 8 12.34 14.53 -8.82
N ASP A 9 13.48 13.91 -9.16
CA ASP A 9 14.24 13.08 -8.22
C ASP A 9 14.77 13.91 -7.04
N LEU A 10 15.25 15.13 -7.32
CA LEU A 10 15.73 16.04 -6.29
C LEU A 10 14.59 16.47 -5.36
N GLN A 11 13.41 16.77 -5.92
CA GLN A 11 12.22 17.13 -5.14
C GLN A 11 11.73 15.96 -4.29
N ALA A 12 11.68 14.75 -4.84
CA ALA A 12 11.27 13.55 -4.12
C ALA A 12 12.22 13.24 -2.95
N ILE A 13 13.54 13.38 -3.15
CA ILE A 13 14.54 13.19 -2.08
C ILE A 13 14.37 14.24 -0.98
N GLN A 14 14.28 15.53 -1.34
CA GLN A 14 14.06 16.59 -0.36
C GLN A 14 12.77 16.39 0.44
N TYR A 15 11.71 15.93 -0.24
CA TYR A 15 10.43 15.64 0.41
C TYR A 15 10.53 14.46 1.37
N LEU A 16 11.21 13.39 0.97
CA LEU A 16 11.46 12.22 1.80
C LEU A 16 12.22 12.62 3.07
N GLU A 17 13.33 13.34 2.93
CA GLU A 17 14.16 13.80 4.06
C GLU A 17 13.36 14.70 5.02
N LYS A 18 12.53 15.60 4.48
CA LYS A 18 11.73 16.53 5.27
C LYS A 18 10.59 15.86 6.04
N THR A 19 9.98 14.82 5.48
CA THR A 19 8.75 14.21 6.01
C THR A 19 9.00 12.93 6.79
N SER A 20 10.21 12.35 6.69
CA SER A 20 10.61 11.15 7.43
C SER A 20 10.81 11.46 8.91
N VAL A 21 9.95 10.91 9.76
CA VAL A 21 10.01 11.06 11.22
C VAL A 21 9.89 9.71 11.89
N LEU A 22 10.80 9.41 12.82
CA LEU A 22 10.72 8.21 13.65
C LEU A 22 9.75 8.47 14.81
N LYS A 23 8.62 7.78 14.84
CA LYS A 23 7.64 7.86 15.94
C LYS A 23 7.35 6.46 16.45
N SER A 24 7.49 6.25 17.76
CA SER A 24 7.21 4.97 18.43
C SER A 24 7.91 3.77 17.78
N GLY A 25 9.18 3.94 17.39
CA GLY A 25 9.97 2.89 16.75
C GLY A 25 9.63 2.62 15.27
N ARG A 26 8.73 3.40 14.65
CA ARG A 26 8.36 3.27 13.24
C ARG A 26 8.65 4.55 12.46
N TRP A 27 9.25 4.41 11.29
CA TRP A 27 9.44 5.52 10.36
C TRP A 27 8.09 5.87 9.73
N HIS A 28 7.71 7.14 9.89
CA HIS A 28 6.58 7.72 9.20
C HIS A 28 7.15 8.62 8.12
N VAL A 29 6.72 8.42 6.88
CA VAL A 29 7.28 9.10 5.71
C VAL A 29 6.12 9.70 4.94
N GLY A 30 6.25 10.94 4.50
CA GLY A 30 5.26 11.55 3.60
C GLY A 30 5.37 10.94 2.21
N LEU A 31 4.27 10.88 1.47
CA LEU A 31 4.26 10.35 0.10
C LEU A 31 5.08 11.26 -0.84
N PRO A 32 6.28 10.86 -1.32
CA PRO A 32 7.16 11.74 -2.09
C PRO A 32 6.62 12.08 -3.49
N TRP A 33 5.59 11.37 -3.95
CA TRP A 33 4.88 11.61 -5.21
C TRP A 33 3.56 12.38 -5.02
N LYS A 34 3.28 12.92 -3.83
CA LYS A 34 2.00 13.59 -3.54
C LYS A 34 2.21 14.88 -2.74
N ASP A 35 1.37 15.88 -3.04
CA ASP A 35 1.32 17.10 -2.25
C ASP A 35 0.95 16.78 -0.79
N ASN A 36 1.57 17.48 0.14
CA ASN A 36 1.32 17.39 1.58
C ASN A 36 -0.14 17.77 1.92
N ASN A 37 -0.79 18.60 1.10
CA ASN A 37 -2.21 18.94 1.22
C ASN A 37 -3.14 17.97 0.47
N CYS A 38 -2.64 16.83 0.00
CA CYS A 38 -3.49 15.87 -0.70
C CYS A 38 -4.57 15.30 0.24
N LYS A 39 -5.82 15.70 -0.01
CA LYS A 39 -6.99 15.04 0.58
C LYS A 39 -7.22 13.73 -0.16
N LEU A 40 -7.00 12.61 0.53
CA LEU A 40 -7.39 11.30 0.01
C LEU A 40 -8.93 11.27 -0.07
N PRO A 41 -9.51 10.95 -1.25
CA PRO A 41 -10.95 10.79 -1.35
C PRO A 41 -11.40 9.60 -0.49
N ASN A 42 -12.63 9.65 0.01
CA ASN A 42 -13.20 8.56 0.79
C ASN A 42 -13.23 7.26 -0.04
N SER A 43 -12.32 6.32 0.28
CA SER A 43 -12.18 5.05 -0.44
C SER A 43 -13.11 3.96 0.09
N TYR A 44 -13.78 4.19 1.22
CA TYR A 44 -14.60 3.19 1.91
C TYR A 44 -15.70 2.58 1.02
N PRO A 45 -16.51 3.36 0.26
CA PRO A 45 -17.55 2.78 -0.58
C PRO A 45 -17.00 1.82 -1.64
N ASN A 46 -15.87 2.17 -2.25
CA ASN A 46 -15.19 1.35 -3.25
C ASN A 46 -14.57 0.10 -2.63
N ALA A 47 -13.94 0.22 -1.45
CA ALA A 47 -13.40 -0.91 -0.72
C ALA A 47 -14.50 -1.91 -0.34
N ALA A 48 -15.65 -1.43 0.14
CA ALA A 48 -16.79 -2.25 0.48
C ALA A 48 -17.38 -2.97 -0.74
N LEU A 49 -17.48 -2.29 -1.89
CA LEU A 49 -17.95 -2.89 -3.14
C LEU A 49 -17.00 -4.00 -3.62
N ARG A 50 -15.69 -3.74 -3.59
CA ARG A 50 -14.66 -4.73 -3.93
C ARG A 50 -14.75 -5.96 -3.03
N LEU A 51 -14.91 -5.75 -1.73
CA LEU A 51 -15.06 -6.84 -0.77
C LEU A 51 -16.29 -7.71 -1.08
N LYS A 52 -17.46 -7.10 -1.32
CA LYS A 52 -18.67 -7.83 -1.72
C LYS A 52 -18.47 -8.64 -3.00
N GLY A 53 -17.78 -8.06 -3.99
CA GLY A 53 -17.45 -8.75 -5.24
C GLY A 53 -16.56 -9.97 -5.02
N VAL A 54 -15.50 -9.83 -4.22
CA VAL A 54 -14.62 -10.94 -3.85
C VAL A 54 -15.40 -12.03 -3.12
N GLN A 55 -16.21 -11.67 -2.12
CA GLN A 55 -17.05 -12.63 -1.39
C GLN A 55 -18.00 -13.40 -2.31
N LYS A 56 -18.63 -12.73 -3.27
CA LYS A 56 -19.48 -13.39 -4.28
C LYS A 56 -18.65 -14.38 -5.11
N ARG A 57 -17.49 -13.96 -5.62
CA ARG A 57 -16.63 -14.80 -6.46
C ARG A 57 -16.10 -16.02 -5.72
N LEU A 58 -15.72 -15.86 -4.45
CA LEU A 58 -15.29 -16.98 -3.59
C LEU A 58 -16.39 -18.03 -3.41
N LYS A 59 -17.67 -17.63 -3.37
CA LYS A 59 -18.80 -18.56 -3.25
C LYS A 59 -19.11 -19.29 -4.56
N THR A 60 -18.99 -18.61 -5.70
CA THR A 60 -19.39 -19.16 -7.00
C THR A 60 -18.29 -19.94 -7.71
N ASP A 61 -17.02 -19.58 -7.50
CA ASP A 61 -15.87 -20.17 -8.20
C ASP A 61 -14.92 -20.86 -7.20
N LYS A 62 -14.98 -22.20 -7.18
CA LYS A 62 -14.15 -23.04 -6.30
C LYS A 62 -12.67 -22.95 -6.62
N ALA A 63 -12.29 -22.80 -7.90
CA ALA A 63 -10.89 -22.71 -8.29
C ALA A 63 -10.28 -21.36 -7.84
N TYR A 64 -11.06 -20.28 -7.98
CA TYR A 64 -10.70 -18.97 -7.45
C TYR A 64 -10.56 -19.01 -5.92
N ALA A 65 -11.51 -19.63 -5.20
CA ALA A 65 -11.46 -19.76 -3.76
C ALA A 65 -10.20 -20.49 -3.27
N ARG A 66 -9.87 -21.62 -3.91
CA ARG A 66 -8.65 -22.39 -3.55
C ARG A 66 -7.38 -21.54 -3.69
N ARG A 67 -7.19 -20.89 -4.84
CA ARG A 67 -6.01 -20.04 -5.09
C ARG A 67 -5.93 -18.86 -4.12
N TYR A 68 -7.08 -18.29 -3.77
CA TYR A 68 -7.15 -17.18 -2.83
C TYR A 68 -6.70 -17.63 -1.42
N THR A 69 -7.19 -18.79 -0.95
CA THR A 69 -6.79 -19.37 0.34
C THR A 69 -5.30 -19.70 0.37
N GLU A 70 -4.77 -20.34 -0.67
CA GLU A 70 -3.33 -20.65 -0.79
C GLU A 70 -2.48 -19.38 -0.68
N ARG A 71 -2.90 -18.28 -1.34
CA ARG A 71 -2.18 -17.02 -1.27
C ARG A 71 -2.24 -16.37 0.10
N ILE A 72 -3.39 -16.41 0.77
CA ILE A 72 -3.53 -15.87 2.14
C ILE A 72 -2.64 -16.67 3.10
N ASN A 73 -2.66 -18.00 3.03
CA ASN A 73 -1.81 -18.84 3.88
C ASN A 73 -0.32 -18.54 3.65
N HIS A 74 0.11 -18.45 2.39
CA HIS A 74 1.48 -18.05 2.07
C HIS A 74 1.85 -16.68 2.67
N LEU A 75 0.94 -15.69 2.66
CA LEU A 75 1.23 -14.39 3.24
C LEU A 75 1.39 -14.47 4.77
N LEU A 76 0.54 -15.25 5.44
CA LEU A 76 0.59 -15.48 6.88
C LEU A 76 1.84 -16.26 7.31
N GLU A 77 2.23 -17.28 6.54
CA GLU A 77 3.39 -18.13 6.82
C GLU A 77 4.74 -17.40 6.65
N ASN A 78 4.79 -16.40 5.77
CA ASN A 78 6.02 -15.66 5.48
C ASN A 78 6.16 -14.37 6.30
N ASP A 79 5.38 -14.20 7.36
CA ASP A 79 5.37 -12.99 8.22
C ASP A 79 5.27 -11.68 7.42
N TYR A 80 4.61 -11.72 6.25
CA TYR A 80 4.16 -10.49 5.62
C TYR A 80 3.01 -10.00 6.47
N ASP A 81 3.33 -9.13 7.41
CA ASP A 81 2.37 -8.44 8.23
C ASP A 81 1.37 -7.71 7.30
N VAL A 82 0.25 -8.38 7.03
CA VAL A 82 -0.80 -7.93 6.10
C VAL A 82 -1.44 -6.63 6.58
N PHE A 83 -1.15 -6.21 7.81
CA PHE A 83 -1.49 -4.90 8.37
C PHE A 83 -0.44 -3.80 8.09
N ASN A 84 0.80 -4.14 7.72
CA ASN A 84 1.88 -3.16 7.48
C ASN A 84 2.07 -2.78 6.00
N ILE A 85 1.27 -3.32 5.07
CA ILE A 85 1.33 -2.97 3.63
C ILE A 85 0.40 -1.80 3.28
N TRP A 86 -0.46 -1.37 4.20
CA TRP A 86 -1.37 -0.24 4.03
C TRP A 86 -1.43 0.63 5.28
N CYS A 87 -0.30 1.25 5.65
CA CYS A 87 -0.24 2.45 6.47
C CYS A 87 0.93 3.32 6.00
#